data_AF-A0A813HNU1-F1
#
_entry.id   AF-A0A813HNU1-F1
#
_cell.length_a   1.000
_cell.length_b   1.000
_cell.length_c   1.000
_cell.angle_alpha   90.00
_cell.angle_beta   90.00
_cell.angle_gamma   90.00
#
_symmetry.space_group_name_H-M   'P 1'
#
loop_
_entity.id
_entity.type
_entity.pdbx_description
1 polymer ?
#
loop_
_entity_poly.entity_id
_entity_poly.type
_entity_poly.pdbx_seq_one_letter_code
_entity_poly.pdbx_strand_id
1 'polypeptide(L)'
;VVNVGSNISYSMDQLVRQLVKMSDAPNLELQLDRSRLRAYDERTVLADISQLKRLTGWRPQPNMPRLMQLLLGYWRLEVAFRFQLSQGSERQKPANPEL
;
A
#
# COMPACT_ATOMS: atom_id res chain seq x y z
N VAL A 1 18.70 -20.57 -9.50
CA VAL A 1 17.82 -19.59 -8.83
C VAL A 1 18.60 -18.29 -8.65
N VAL A 2 17.97 -17.13 -8.81
CA VAL A 2 18.57 -15.80 -8.60
C VAL A 2 17.60 -14.97 -7.76
N ASN A 3 18.07 -14.39 -6.67
CA ASN A 3 17.28 -13.48 -5.84
C ASN A 3 17.13 -12.13 -6.54
N VAL A 4 15.92 -11.57 -6.50
CA VAL A 4 15.61 -10.22 -7.00
C VAL A 4 15.04 -9.41 -5.85
N GLY A 5 15.59 -8.22 -5.62
CA GLY A 5 15.14 -7.32 -4.55
C GLY A 5 15.98 -6.05 -4.51
N SER A 6 15.61 -5.12 -3.64
CA SER A 6 16.29 -3.83 -3.49
C SER A 6 17.63 -3.93 -2.77
N ASN A 7 17.90 -5.03 -2.05
CA ASN A 7 18.97 -5.13 -1.05
C ASN A 7 18.85 -4.04 0.05
N ILE A 8 17.62 -3.60 0.31
CA ILE A 8 17.26 -2.68 1.38
C ILE A 8 16.02 -3.25 2.09
N SER A 9 16.03 -3.24 3.42
CA SER A 9 14.89 -3.62 4.25
C SER A 9 14.24 -2.39 4.90
N TYR A 10 12.93 -2.43 5.09
CA TYR A 10 12.16 -1.42 5.81
C TYR A 10 11.34 -2.08 6.91
N SER A 11 11.15 -1.41 8.05
CA SER A 11 10.22 -1.92 9.06
C SER A 11 8.77 -1.54 8.72
N MET A 12 7.81 -2.39 9.09
CA MET A 12 6.39 -2.11 8.86
C MET A 12 5.95 -0.81 9.56
N ASP A 13 6.43 -0.57 10.79
CA ASP A 13 6.12 0.65 11.54
C ASP A 13 6.61 1.91 10.81
N GLN A 14 7.83 1.91 10.26
CA GLN A 14 8.36 3.02 9.47
C GLN A 14 7.47 3.32 8.24
N LEU A 15 7.11 2.27 7.49
CA LEU A 15 6.29 2.40 6.29
C LEU A 15 4.90 2.97 6.63
N VAL A 16 4.24 2.42 7.65
CA VAL A 16 2.90 2.83 8.05
C VAL A 16 2.90 4.26 8.60
N ARG A 17 3.86 4.64 9.44
CA ARG A 17 3.99 6.02 9.93
C ARG A 17 4.23 7.01 8.80
N GLN A 18 5.01 6.63 7.80
CA GLN A 18 5.26 7.50 6.65
C GLN A 18 3.98 7.70 5.83
N LEU A 19 3.17 6.65 5.64
CA LEU A 19 1.86 6.76 4.97
C LEU A 19 0.88 7.64 5.75
N VAL A 20 0.83 7.52 7.08
CA VAL A 20 -0.01 8.39 7.94
C VAL A 20 0.38 9.86 7.80
N LYS A 21 1.68 10.17 7.77
CA LYS A 21 2.16 11.54 7.54
C LYS A 21 1.76 12.12 6.19
N MET A 22 1.47 11.28 5.19
CA MET A 22 1.00 11.69 3.86
C MET A 22 -0.53 11.83 3.79
N SER A 23 -1.25 11.51 4.86
CA SER A 23 -2.71 11.60 4.92
C SER A 23 -3.16 13.00 5.28
N ASP A 24 -4.21 13.47 4.61
CA ASP A 24 -4.89 14.74 4.93
C ASP A 24 -6.01 14.54 5.97
N ALA A 25 -6.21 13.30 6.43
CA ALA A 25 -7.26 12.98 7.39
C ALA A 25 -6.93 13.57 8.78
N PRO A 26 -7.84 14.37 9.36
CA PRO A 26 -7.64 14.86 10.72
C PRO A 26 -7.71 13.71 11.72
N ASN A 27 -6.88 13.77 12.77
CA ASN A 27 -6.90 12.84 13.91
C ASN A 27 -6.72 11.35 13.55
N LEU A 28 -5.88 11.05 12.55
CA LEU A 28 -5.57 9.67 12.19
C LEU A 28 -4.62 9.01 13.21
N GLU A 29 -5.12 8.02 13.94
CA GLU A 29 -4.35 7.27 14.93
C GLU A 29 -3.90 5.89 14.41
N LEU A 30 -2.70 5.48 14.82
CA LEU A 30 -2.19 4.14 14.57
C LEU A 30 -2.42 3.26 15.79
N GLN A 31 -3.16 2.16 15.60
CA GLN A 31 -3.42 1.16 16.63
C GLN A 31 -2.99 -0.22 16.17
N LEU A 32 -2.39 -0.99 17.08
CA LEU A 32 -1.96 -2.36 16.82
C LEU A 32 -3.16 -3.30 16.95
N ASP A 33 -3.55 -3.91 15.83
CA ASP A 33 -4.50 -5.02 15.82
C ASP A 33 -3.75 -6.35 16.03
N ARG A 34 -3.91 -6.92 17.23
CA ARG A 34 -3.26 -8.20 17.60
C ARG A 34 -3.72 -9.36 16.73
N SER A 35 -4.92 -9.32 16.16
CA SER A 35 -5.43 -10.39 15.29
C SER A 35 -4.67 -10.50 13.96
N ARG A 36 -3.96 -9.44 13.58
CA ARG A 36 -3.15 -9.39 12.35
C ARG A 36 -1.70 -9.86 12.55
N LEU A 37 -1.30 -10.15 13.78
CA LEU A 37 0.03 -10.68 14.07
C LEU A 37 0.08 -12.18 13.77
N ARG A 38 1.15 -12.60 13.10
CA ARG A 38 1.42 -14.03 12.87
C ARG A 38 2.14 -14.62 14.08
N ALA A 39 1.86 -15.89 14.39
CA ALA A 39 2.54 -16.61 15.47
C ALA A 39 4.06 -16.72 15.23
N TYR A 40 4.46 -16.77 13.95
CA TYR A 40 5.84 -16.76 13.50
C TYR A 40 5.98 -15.69 12.42
N ASP A 41 6.97 -14.81 12.56
CA ASP A 41 7.30 -13.79 11.57
C ASP A 41 8.82 -13.57 11.52
N GLU A 42 9.34 -13.34 10.32
CA GLU A 42 10.75 -13.09 10.12
C GLU A 42 11.08 -11.64 10.49
N ARG A 43 12.07 -11.43 11.36
CA ARG A 43 12.42 -10.09 11.85
C ARG A 43 12.89 -9.16 10.73
N THR A 44 13.64 -9.71 9.78
CA THR A 44 14.21 -8.96 8.66
C THR A 44 14.22 -9.84 7.42
N VAL A 45 13.62 -9.35 6.35
CA VAL A 45 13.74 -9.94 5.02
C VAL A 45 14.61 -9.02 4.16
N LEU A 46 15.80 -9.51 3.78
CA LEU A 46 16.77 -8.78 2.98
C LEU A 46 17.28 -9.66 1.85
N ALA A 47 17.04 -9.25 0.61
CA ALA A 47 17.52 -10.00 -0.54
C ALA A 47 19.05 -9.82 -0.73
N ASP A 48 19.79 -10.93 -0.70
CA ASP A 48 21.16 -10.96 -1.23
C ASP A 48 21.10 -11.03 -2.77
N ILE A 49 21.47 -9.92 -3.41
CA ILE A 49 21.44 -9.75 -4.87
C ILE A 49 22.82 -9.86 -5.50
N SER A 50 23.82 -10.40 -4.79
CA SER A 50 25.20 -10.52 -5.28
C SER A 50 25.30 -11.29 -6.59
N GLN A 51 24.52 -12.37 -6.73
CA GLN A 51 24.46 -13.16 -7.97
C GLN A 51 23.83 -12.38 -9.12
N LEU A 52 22.73 -11.66 -8.89
CA LEU A 52 22.07 -10.84 -9.91
C LEU A 52 22.99 -9.73 -10.41
N LYS A 53 23.62 -8.99 -9.49
CA LYS A 53 24.62 -7.95 -9.80
C LYS A 53 25.76 -8.48 -10.66
N ARG A 54 26.32 -9.65 -10.31
CA ARG A 54 27.43 -10.26 -11.05
C ARG A 54 27.04 -10.68 -12.46
N LEU A 55 25.84 -11.23 -12.64
CA LEU A 55 25.40 -11.77 -13.93
C LEU A 55 24.91 -10.70 -14.89
N THR A 56 24.31 -9.61 -14.41
CA THR A 56 23.62 -8.63 -15.27
C THR A 56 24.11 -7.20 -15.11
N GLY A 57 24.94 -6.91 -14.11
CA GLY A 57 25.30 -5.54 -13.74
C GLY A 57 24.16 -4.73 -13.13
N TRP A 58 22.97 -5.32 -12.95
CA TRP A 58 21.79 -4.62 -12.46
C TRP A 58 22.00 -4.00 -11.08
N ARG A 59 21.54 -2.76 -10.90
CA ARG A 59 21.59 -2.02 -9.63
C ARG A 59 20.20 -1.46 -9.31
N PRO A 60 19.57 -1.86 -8.19
CA PRO A 60 18.28 -1.30 -7.82
C PRO A 60 18.42 0.18 -7.46
N GLN A 61 17.43 0.99 -7.84
CA GLN A 61 17.32 2.40 -7.45
C GLN A 61 15.97 2.64 -6.75
N PRO A 62 15.75 2.04 -5.56
CA PRO A 62 14.47 2.15 -4.88
C PRO A 62 14.25 3.58 -4.40
N ASN A 63 13.06 4.13 -4.65
CA ASN A 63 12.62 5.40 -4.07
C ASN A 63 11.31 5.14 -3.30
N MET A 64 11.44 4.67 -2.06
CA MET A 64 10.26 4.34 -1.24
C MET A 64 9.31 5.52 -1.00
N PRO A 65 9.78 6.74 -0.71
CA PRO A 65 8.88 7.89 -0.60
C PRO A 65 8.04 8.11 -1.85
N ARG A 66 8.65 8.03 -3.04
CA ARG A 66 7.92 8.16 -4.30
C ARG A 66 6.95 6.99 -4.52
N LEU A 67 7.36 5.76 -4.21
CA LEU A 67 6.48 4.59 -4.32
C LEU A 67 5.24 4.73 -3.43
N MET A 68 5.40 5.18 -2.18
CA MET A 68 4.28 5.42 -1.28
C MET A 68 3.32 6.50 -1.80
N GLN A 69 3.86 7.60 -2.35
CA GLN A 69 3.04 8.64 -2.98
C GLN A 69 2.22 8.10 -4.15
N LEU A 70 2.84 7.29 -5.02
CA LEU A 70 2.16 6.66 -6.16
C LEU A 70 1.08 5.68 -5.69
N LEU A 71 1.39 4.85 -4.69
CA LEU A 71 0.45 3.87 -4.14
C LEU A 71 -0.77 4.57 -3.49
N LEU A 72 -0.53 5.61 -2.67
CA LEU A 72 -1.61 6.40 -2.07
C LEU A 72 -2.44 7.12 -3.14
N GLY A 73 -1.78 7.71 -4.14
CA GLY A 73 -2.46 8.37 -5.24
C GLY A 73 -3.39 7.42 -6.01
N TYR A 74 -2.92 6.22 -6.33
CA TYR A 74 -3.73 5.18 -6.96
C TYR A 74 -4.96 4.84 -6.10
N TRP A 75 -4.78 4.53 -4.82
CA TRP A 75 -5.90 4.15 -3.94
C TRP A 75 -6.90 5.27 -3.70
N ARG A 76 -6.46 6.53 -3.63
CA ARG A 76 -7.36 7.69 -3.55
C ARG A 76 -8.27 7.77 -4.77
N LEU A 77 -7.72 7.58 -5.97
CA LEU A 77 -8.50 7.55 -7.21
C LEU A 77 -9.46 6.35 -7.26
N GLU A 78 -8.97 5.16 -6.93
CA GLU A 78 -9.75 3.93 -6.97
C GLU A 78 -10.95 3.97 -5.99
N VAL A 79 -10.72 4.44 -4.75
CA VAL A 79 -11.79 4.59 -3.75
C VAL A 79 -12.79 5.66 -4.17
N ALA A 80 -12.33 6.81 -4.68
CA ALA A 80 -13.21 7.87 -5.18
C ALA A 80 -14.08 7.39 -6.34
N PHE A 81 -13.50 6.65 -7.29
CA PHE A 81 -14.21 6.07 -8.43
C PHE A 81 -15.29 5.08 -7.96
N ARG A 82 -14.95 4.15 -7.06
CA ARG A 82 -15.92 3.19 -6.52
C ARG A 82 -17.04 3.86 -5.73
N PHE A 83 -16.72 4.90 -4.96
CA PHE A 83 -17.73 5.66 -4.22
C PHE A 83 -18.72 6.37 -5.15
N GLN A 84 -18.24 6.93 -6.27
CA GLN A 84 -19.13 7.54 -7.27
C GLN A 84 -20.06 6.50 -7.92
N LEU A 85 -19.55 5.31 -8.24
CA LEU A 85 -20.38 4.22 -8.79
C LEU A 85 -21.47 3.76 -7.82
N SER A 86 -21.17 3.64 -6.52
CA SER A 86 -22.19 3.24 -5.54
C SER A 86 -23.30 4.29 -5.39
N GLN A 87 -22.98 5.58 -5.49
CA GLN A 87 -23.96 6.67 -5.38
C GLN A 87 -24.81 6.84 -6.67
N GLY A 88 -24.28 6.46 -7.83
CA GLY A 88 -25.01 6.49 -9.10
C GLY A 88 -26.13 5.44 -9.19
N SER A 89 -25.95 4.28 -8.54
CA SER A 89 -26.93 3.19 -8.54
C SER A 89 -28.18 3.49 -7.70
N GLU A 90 -28.11 4.38 -6.71
CA GLU A 90 -29.25 4.75 -5.87
C GLU A 90 -30.19 5.78 -6.52
N ARG A 91 -29.73 6.53 -7.53
CA ARG A 91 -30.52 7.57 -8.22
C ARG A 91 -31.47 7.03 -9.30
N GLN A 92 -31.54 5.71 -9.52
CA GLN A 92 -32.39 5.08 -10.54
C GLN A 92 -33.48 4.15 -9.96
N LYS A 93 -33.97 4.38 -8.75
CA LYS A 93 -35.26 3.80 -8.35
C LYS A 93 -36.39 4.70 -8.86
N PRO A 94 -37.24 4.27 -9.80
CA PRO A 94 -38.44 5.03 -10.13
C PRO A 94 -39.28 5.16 -8.86
N ALA A 95 -39.76 6.38 -8.58
CA ALA A 95 -40.77 6.60 -7.56
C ALA A 95 -41.99 5.74 -7.96
N ASN A 96 -42.31 4.75 -7.14
CA ASN A 96 -43.51 3.95 -7.29
C ASN A 96 -44.71 4.92 -7.20
N PRO A 97 -45.57 5.04 -8.23
CA PRO A 97 -46.80 5.77 -8.08
C PRO A 97 -47.78 4.82 -7.38
N GLU A 98 -47.75 4.80 -6.05
CA GLU A 98 -48.80 4.10 -5.29
C GLU A 98 -50.08 4.92 -5.29
N LEU A 99 -51.12 4.29 -5.86
CA LEU A 99 -52.55 4.30 -5.53
C LEU A 99 -53.28 5.63 -5.37
#